data_AF-A0A8J3BHU8-F1
#
_entry.id   AF-A0A8J3BHU8-F1
#
_cell.length_a   1.000
_cell.length_b   1.000
_cell.length_c   1.000
_cell.angle_alpha   90.00
_cell.angle_beta   90.00
_cell.angle_gamma   90.00
#
_symmetry.space_group_name_H-M   'P 1'
#
loop_
_entity.id
_entity.type
_entity.pdbx_description
1 polymer ?
#
loop_
_entity_poly.entity_id
_entity_poly.type
_entity_poly.pdbx_seq_one_letter_code
_entity_poly.pdbx_strand_id
1 'polypeptide(L)'
;MLQTVAALENLLVFMYRAVLSSVTAKKFSSDLRQFFGIAVDHHVVHTRDMNGLLTAAKKKPQAKVHPTYEAFVRKSLAKHDPNETVALALLLEDVIAQTYTKFAPRTSDESVRLVMARTAAVEVQHRVILSAAQSLSAAHLPGGIRPKDLGRLPESFVNAVLPTSTYPTDKAADPESGSVR
;
A
#
# COMPACT_ATOMS: atom_id res chain seq x y z
N MET A 1 -9.09 14.79 -4.83
CA MET A 1 -7.88 14.28 -4.11
C MET A 1 -8.20 13.40 -2.89
N LEU A 2 -8.83 13.93 -1.82
CA LEU A 2 -9.10 13.19 -0.58
C LEU A 2 -9.96 11.93 -0.79
N GLN A 3 -10.97 12.00 -1.66
CA GLN A 3 -11.77 10.83 -2.01
C GLN A 3 -10.95 9.78 -2.77
N THR A 4 -10.03 10.19 -3.65
CA THR A 4 -9.13 9.25 -4.34
C THR A 4 -8.24 8.49 -3.38
N VAL A 5 -7.56 9.18 -2.44
CA VAL A 5 -6.71 8.47 -1.46
C VAL A 5 -7.54 7.55 -0.57
N ALA A 6 -8.69 8.00 -0.06
CA ALA A 6 -9.59 7.15 0.71
C ALA A 6 -10.08 5.92 -0.07
N ALA A 7 -10.32 6.04 -1.38
CA ALA A 7 -10.70 4.92 -2.22
C ALA A 7 -9.56 3.91 -2.43
N LEU A 8 -8.31 4.39 -2.52
CA LEU A 8 -7.12 3.52 -2.56
C LEU A 8 -6.90 2.79 -1.23
N GLU A 9 -7.07 3.49 -0.10
CA GLU A 9 -7.00 2.86 1.23
C GLU A 9 -8.04 1.74 1.38
N ASN A 10 -9.29 2.01 0.98
CA ASN A 10 -10.34 0.99 0.97
C ASN A 10 -9.99 -0.21 0.07
N LEU A 11 -9.32 0.04 -1.07
CA LEU A 11 -8.87 -1.02 -1.97
C LEU A 11 -7.79 -1.89 -1.32
N LEU A 12 -6.84 -1.29 -0.60
CA LEU A 12 -5.80 -2.02 0.13
C LEU A 12 -6.38 -2.83 1.29
N VAL A 13 -7.33 -2.26 2.06
CA VAL A 13 -8.09 -3.02 3.07
C VAL A 13 -8.79 -4.22 2.44
N PHE A 14 -9.49 -4.01 1.31
CA PHE A 14 -10.16 -5.10 0.59
C PHE A 14 -9.17 -6.19 0.16
N MET A 15 -8.06 -5.79 -0.46
CA MET A 15 -7.04 -6.69 -0.98
C MET A 15 -6.41 -7.50 0.15
N TYR A 16 -5.88 -6.87 1.20
CA TYR A 16 -5.20 -7.59 2.28
C TYR A 16 -6.15 -8.49 3.08
N ARG A 17 -7.40 -8.09 3.30
CA ARG A 17 -8.39 -8.97 3.94
C ARG A 17 -8.69 -10.20 3.08
N ALA A 18 -8.82 -10.01 1.76
CA ALA A 18 -9.00 -11.14 0.85
C ALA A 18 -7.78 -12.08 0.87
N VAL A 19 -6.57 -11.53 0.88
CA VAL A 19 -5.33 -12.29 1.05
C VAL A 19 -5.36 -13.07 2.36
N LEU A 20 -5.56 -12.41 3.51
CA LEU A 20 -5.62 -13.06 4.83
C LEU A 20 -6.64 -14.19 4.92
N SER A 21 -7.79 -14.06 4.24
CA SER A 21 -8.82 -15.12 4.20
C SER A 21 -8.41 -16.37 3.41
N SER A 22 -7.41 -16.25 2.52
CA SER A 22 -6.92 -17.33 1.66
C SER A 22 -5.48 -17.77 1.96
N VAL A 23 -4.82 -17.06 2.88
CA VAL A 23 -3.47 -17.33 3.37
C VAL A 23 -3.44 -18.64 4.15
N THR A 24 -2.48 -19.51 3.83
CA THR A 24 -2.16 -20.69 4.62
C THR A 24 -0.68 -20.67 5.02
N ALA A 25 -0.32 -21.38 6.09
CA ALA A 25 1.07 -21.47 6.54
C ALA A 25 2.03 -22.08 5.50
N LYS A 26 1.49 -22.80 4.51
CA LYS A 26 2.26 -23.36 3.39
C LYS A 26 2.57 -22.32 2.30
N LYS A 27 1.75 -21.27 2.17
CA LYS A 27 1.85 -20.27 1.10
C LYS A 27 2.66 -19.03 1.49
N PHE A 28 2.65 -18.65 2.76
CA PHE A 28 3.31 -17.44 3.24
C PHE A 28 4.02 -17.70 4.58
N SER A 29 5.14 -17.03 4.86
CA SER A 29 5.84 -17.11 6.16
C SER A 29 5.03 -16.46 7.30
N SER A 30 5.32 -16.79 8.56
CA SER A 30 4.66 -16.15 9.72
C SER A 30 4.76 -14.63 9.69
N ASP A 31 5.93 -14.12 9.35
CA ASP A 31 6.23 -12.69 9.41
C ASP A 31 5.47 -11.93 8.33
N LEU A 32 5.35 -12.52 7.13
CA LEU A 32 4.58 -11.92 6.04
C LEU A 32 3.07 -11.93 6.34
N ARG A 33 2.57 -12.99 6.98
CA ARG A 33 1.17 -13.03 7.45
C ARG A 33 0.90 -11.98 8.53
N GLN A 34 1.83 -11.82 9.47
CA GLN A 34 1.75 -10.80 10.51
C GLN A 34 1.76 -9.40 9.88
N PHE A 35 2.65 -9.16 8.92
CA PHE A 35 2.70 -7.91 8.18
C PHE A 35 1.37 -7.62 7.46
N PHE A 36 0.76 -8.59 6.78
CA PHE A 36 -0.56 -8.39 6.16
C PHE A 36 -1.64 -7.98 7.17
N GLY A 37 -1.62 -8.54 8.38
CA GLY A 37 -2.51 -8.11 9.48
C GLY A 37 -2.29 -6.65 9.87
N ILE A 38 -1.02 -6.28 10.11
CA ILE A 38 -0.63 -4.90 10.46
C ILE A 38 -1.03 -3.91 9.36
N ALA A 39 -0.80 -4.27 8.10
CA ALA A 39 -1.15 -3.43 6.95
C ALA A 39 -2.66 -3.17 6.89
N VAL A 40 -3.51 -4.19 7.13
CA VAL A 40 -4.98 -3.98 7.24
C VAL A 40 -5.30 -2.94 8.31
N ASP A 41 -4.71 -3.06 9.49
CA ASP A 41 -4.99 -2.15 10.60
C ASP A 41 -4.57 -0.71 10.27
N HIS A 42 -3.40 -0.53 9.64
CA HIS A 42 -2.94 0.78 9.17
C HIS A 42 -3.88 1.37 8.12
N HIS A 43 -4.23 0.63 7.06
CA HIS A 43 -5.13 1.16 6.02
C HIS A 43 -6.53 1.47 6.54
N VAL A 44 -7.04 0.72 7.53
CA VAL A 44 -8.30 1.06 8.21
C VAL A 44 -8.19 2.42 8.93
N VAL A 45 -7.07 2.66 9.61
CA VAL A 45 -6.79 3.96 10.25
C VAL A 45 -6.69 5.07 9.20
N HIS A 46 -5.98 4.84 8.10
CA HIS A 46 -5.83 5.84 7.03
C HIS A 46 -7.18 6.16 6.37
N THR A 47 -8.00 5.16 6.05
CA THR A 47 -9.39 5.35 5.56
C THR A 47 -10.18 6.22 6.54
N ARG A 48 -10.11 5.93 7.84
CA ARG A 48 -10.84 6.69 8.87
C ARG A 48 -10.37 8.15 8.88
N ASP A 49 -9.06 8.37 8.88
CA ASP A 49 -8.49 9.71 8.96
C ASP A 49 -8.83 10.54 7.71
N MET A 50 -8.75 9.95 6.51
CA MET A 50 -9.17 10.61 5.26
C MET A 50 -10.66 10.95 5.24
N ASN A 51 -11.51 10.04 5.73
CA ASN A 51 -12.95 10.28 5.84
C ASN A 51 -13.30 11.32 6.92
N GLY A 52 -12.49 11.41 7.98
CA GLY A 52 -12.56 12.49 8.96
C GLY A 52 -12.28 13.84 8.32
N LEU A 53 -11.21 13.95 7.51
CA LEU A 53 -10.88 15.17 6.76
C LEU A 53 -11.98 15.55 5.74
N LEU A 54 -12.54 14.57 5.02
CA LEU A 54 -13.68 14.80 4.12
C LEU A 54 -14.89 15.38 4.87
N THR A 55 -15.21 14.81 6.03
CA THR A 55 -16.34 15.24 6.86
C THR A 55 -16.11 16.64 7.43
N ALA A 56 -14.91 16.94 7.92
CA ALA A 56 -14.53 18.28 8.38
C ALA A 56 -14.67 19.33 7.27
N ALA A 57 -14.37 18.95 6.02
CA ALA A 57 -14.58 19.76 4.82
C ALA A 57 -16.05 19.77 4.31
N LYS A 58 -17.00 19.21 5.08
CA LYS A 58 -18.43 19.07 4.71
C LYS A 58 -18.64 18.32 3.38
N LYS A 59 -17.74 17.41 3.04
CA LYS A 59 -17.83 16.51 1.88
C LYS A 59 -18.34 15.14 2.31
N LYS A 60 -18.85 14.37 1.34
CA LYS A 60 -19.28 12.99 1.58
C LYS A 60 -18.06 12.09 1.82
N PRO A 61 -18.07 11.25 2.88
CA PRO A 61 -17.10 10.18 3.06
C PRO A 61 -17.03 9.26 1.83
N GLN A 62 -15.85 8.69 1.59
CA GLN A 62 -15.60 7.67 0.60
C GLN A 62 -15.57 6.29 1.27
N ALA A 63 -16.58 5.47 0.95
CA ALA A 63 -16.72 4.10 1.44
C ALA A 63 -16.45 3.02 0.39
N LYS A 64 -16.30 3.42 -0.88
CA LYS A 64 -16.02 2.51 -2.01
C LYS A 64 -14.52 2.37 -2.22
N VAL A 65 -14.13 1.25 -2.80
CA VAL A 65 -12.76 1.02 -3.30
C VAL A 65 -12.51 1.81 -4.58
N HIS A 66 -11.25 1.97 -4.95
CA HIS A 66 -10.87 2.70 -6.16
C HIS A 66 -11.32 1.96 -7.44
N PRO A 67 -12.21 2.55 -8.28
CA PRO A 67 -12.89 1.84 -9.35
C PRO A 67 -11.95 1.39 -10.48
N THR A 68 -10.91 2.17 -10.79
CA THR A 68 -9.93 1.84 -11.84
C THR A 68 -9.18 0.54 -11.56
N TYR A 69 -8.89 0.27 -10.28
CA TYR A 69 -8.02 -0.85 -9.89
C TYR A 69 -8.82 -2.05 -9.40
N GLU A 70 -10.09 -1.88 -9.00
CA GLU A 70 -10.90 -2.94 -8.39
C GLU A 70 -10.96 -4.21 -9.26
N ALA A 71 -11.28 -4.08 -10.54
CA ALA A 71 -11.40 -5.22 -11.44
C ALA A 71 -10.07 -6.00 -11.56
N PHE A 72 -8.95 -5.27 -11.65
CA PHE A 72 -7.62 -5.85 -11.72
C PHE A 72 -7.24 -6.58 -10.43
N VAL A 73 -7.54 -5.99 -9.27
CA VAL A 73 -7.30 -6.62 -7.95
C VAL A 73 -8.10 -7.91 -7.81
N ARG A 74 -9.41 -7.89 -8.12
CA ARG A 74 -10.27 -9.07 -8.06
C ARG A 74 -9.76 -10.20 -8.96
N LYS A 75 -9.39 -9.87 -10.20
CA LYS A 75 -8.84 -10.84 -11.16
C LYS A 75 -7.53 -11.46 -10.66
N SER A 76 -6.65 -10.65 -10.07
CA SER A 76 -5.35 -11.12 -9.56
C SER A 76 -5.54 -12.04 -8.34
N LEU A 77 -6.43 -11.69 -7.42
CA LEU A 77 -6.73 -12.50 -6.23
C LEU A 77 -7.33 -13.87 -6.56
N ALA A 78 -8.10 -13.99 -7.66
CA ALA A 78 -8.70 -15.25 -8.09
C ALA A 78 -7.69 -16.34 -8.47
N LYS A 79 -6.43 -15.99 -8.76
CA LYS A 79 -5.39 -16.95 -9.11
C LYS A 79 -4.78 -17.65 -7.89
N HIS A 80 -4.91 -17.06 -6.69
CA HIS A 80 -4.38 -17.60 -5.43
C HIS A 80 -2.87 -17.92 -5.44
N ASP A 81 -2.09 -17.23 -6.29
CA ASP A 81 -0.63 -17.36 -6.36
C ASP A 81 0.05 -16.42 -5.35
N PRO A 82 0.92 -16.93 -4.45
CA PRO A 82 1.58 -16.13 -3.44
C PRO A 82 2.52 -15.04 -4.00
N ASN A 83 3.26 -15.34 -5.06
CA ASN A 83 4.22 -14.40 -5.64
C ASN A 83 3.50 -13.26 -6.37
N GLU A 84 2.46 -13.59 -7.14
CA GLU A 84 1.59 -12.58 -7.75
C GLU A 84 0.86 -11.75 -6.69
N THR A 85 0.49 -12.34 -5.55
CA THR A 85 -0.13 -11.62 -4.44
C THR A 85 0.81 -10.57 -3.83
N VAL A 86 2.07 -10.95 -3.56
CA VAL A 86 3.07 -9.99 -3.05
C VAL A 86 3.38 -8.92 -4.09
N ALA A 87 3.47 -9.28 -5.37
CA ALA A 87 3.68 -8.32 -6.45
C ALA A 87 2.49 -7.34 -6.60
N LEU A 88 1.26 -7.83 -6.45
CA LEU A 88 0.04 -7.02 -6.44
C LEU A 88 0.04 -6.05 -5.25
N ALA A 89 0.31 -6.54 -4.05
CA ALA A 89 0.41 -5.70 -2.85
C ALA A 89 1.47 -4.61 -3.07
N LEU A 90 2.67 -4.98 -3.51
CA LEU A 90 3.76 -4.04 -3.76
C LEU A 90 3.36 -2.97 -4.78
N LEU A 91 2.68 -3.36 -5.86
CA LEU A 91 2.20 -2.41 -6.87
C LEU A 91 1.21 -1.40 -6.27
N LEU A 92 0.25 -1.85 -5.47
CA LEU A 92 -0.75 -0.97 -4.86
C LEU A 92 -0.15 -0.06 -3.79
N GLU A 93 0.77 -0.57 -2.96
CA GLU A 93 1.52 0.23 -1.97
C GLU A 93 2.36 1.32 -2.66
N ASP A 94 3.00 0.98 -3.78
CA ASP A 94 3.75 1.95 -4.58
C ASP A 94 2.82 3.03 -5.15
N VAL A 95 1.66 2.64 -5.71
CA VAL A 95 0.67 3.61 -6.21
C VAL A 95 0.19 4.54 -5.09
N ILE A 96 -0.18 4.04 -3.92
CA ILE A 96 -0.72 4.88 -2.85
C ILE A 96 0.36 5.78 -2.21
N ALA A 97 1.58 5.26 -2.00
CA ALA A 97 2.70 6.05 -1.50
C ALA A 97 3.04 7.21 -2.43
N GLN A 98 3.09 6.95 -3.74
CA GLN A 98 3.30 7.97 -4.75
C GLN A 98 2.13 8.97 -4.81
N THR A 99 0.90 8.50 -4.62
CA THR A 99 -0.31 9.34 -4.58
C THR A 99 -0.28 10.32 -3.41
N TYR A 100 0.00 9.84 -2.19
CA TYR A 100 0.15 10.74 -1.04
C TYR A 100 1.28 11.74 -1.24
N THR A 101 2.45 11.27 -1.70
CA THR A 101 3.61 12.13 -1.99
C THR A 101 3.26 13.23 -2.98
N LYS A 102 2.50 12.92 -4.04
CA LYS A 102 2.05 13.89 -5.04
C LYS A 102 1.00 14.86 -4.51
N PHE A 103 0.08 14.40 -3.66
CA PHE A 103 -1.07 15.19 -3.22
C PHE A 103 -0.76 16.06 -2.01
N ALA A 104 0.09 15.63 -1.09
CA ALA A 104 0.44 16.36 0.12
C ALA A 104 0.87 17.83 -0.16
N PRO A 105 1.76 18.14 -1.11
CA PRO A 105 2.14 19.54 -1.36
C PRO A 105 1.04 20.37 -2.05
N ARG A 106 -0.02 19.75 -2.60
CA ARG A 106 -1.05 20.43 -3.41
C ARG A 106 -2.22 20.99 -2.62
N THR A 107 -2.38 20.60 -1.35
CA THR A 107 -3.39 21.20 -0.48
C THR A 107 -2.88 22.51 0.12
N SER A 108 -3.76 23.46 0.41
CA SER A 108 -3.46 24.63 1.25
C SER A 108 -3.73 24.37 2.74
N ASP A 109 -4.55 23.37 3.06
CA ASP A 109 -4.89 22.98 4.43
C ASP A 109 -3.73 22.23 5.08
N GLU A 110 -3.21 22.78 6.18
CA GLU A 110 -2.08 22.23 6.94
C GLU A 110 -2.41 20.88 7.59
N SER A 111 -3.63 20.71 8.09
CA SER A 111 -4.05 19.45 8.70
C SER A 111 -4.10 18.34 7.66
N VAL A 112 -4.66 18.63 6.48
CA VAL A 112 -4.66 17.68 5.35
C VAL A 112 -3.22 17.35 4.93
N ARG A 113 -2.36 18.36 4.80
CA ARG A 113 -0.94 18.18 4.41
C ARG A 113 -0.21 17.27 5.39
N LEU A 114 -0.37 17.51 6.69
CA LEU A 114 0.30 16.76 7.74
C LEU A 114 -0.14 15.30 7.76
N VAL A 115 -1.45 15.03 7.67
CA VAL A 115 -1.97 13.65 7.65
C VAL A 115 -1.46 12.94 6.39
N MET A 116 -1.57 13.55 5.20
CA MET A 116 -1.07 12.96 3.96
C MET A 116 0.43 12.66 4.00
N ALA A 117 1.24 13.57 4.55
CA ALA A 117 2.70 13.38 4.63
C ALA A 117 3.07 12.26 5.61
N ARG A 118 2.38 12.15 6.75
CA ARG A 118 2.60 11.05 7.71
C ARG A 118 2.19 9.71 7.12
N THR A 119 1.03 9.66 6.46
CA THR A 119 0.56 8.45 5.80
C THR A 119 1.52 8.04 4.67
N ALA A 120 2.01 8.98 3.86
CA ALA A 120 3.01 8.69 2.82
C ALA A 120 4.21 7.91 3.37
N ALA A 121 4.75 8.31 4.53
CA ALA A 121 5.88 7.64 5.15
C ALA A 121 5.57 6.18 5.54
N VAL A 122 4.34 5.91 6.02
CA VAL A 122 3.87 4.57 6.35
C VAL A 122 3.74 3.71 5.08
N GLU A 123 3.18 4.26 4.00
CA GLU A 123 3.05 3.51 2.74
C GLU A 123 4.40 3.21 2.08
N VAL A 124 5.38 4.12 2.22
CA VAL A 124 6.77 3.83 1.85
C VAL A 124 7.32 2.67 2.67
N GLN A 125 7.04 2.62 3.98
CA GLN A 125 7.46 1.51 4.83
C GLN A 125 6.84 0.17 4.37
N HIS A 126 5.55 0.13 4.06
CA HIS A 126 4.88 -1.06 3.51
C HIS A 126 5.55 -1.53 2.22
N ARG A 127 5.79 -0.61 1.27
CA ARG A 127 6.50 -0.89 0.01
C ARG A 127 7.89 -1.47 0.25
N VAL A 128 8.66 -0.92 1.19
CA VAL A 128 10.01 -1.41 1.51
C VAL A 128 9.96 -2.85 2.04
N ILE A 129 9.03 -3.14 2.95
CA ILE A 129 8.86 -4.49 3.52
C ILE A 129 8.46 -5.50 2.42
N LEU A 130 7.52 -5.15 1.55
CA LEU A 130 7.11 -6.02 0.44
C LEU A 130 8.19 -6.22 -0.61
N SER A 131 8.96 -5.17 -0.91
CA SER A 131 10.10 -5.28 -1.81
C SER A 131 11.15 -6.24 -1.25
N ALA A 132 11.39 -6.21 0.07
CA ALA A 132 12.29 -7.13 0.74
C ALA A 132 11.75 -8.56 0.64
N ALA A 133 10.46 -8.75 0.92
CA ALA A 133 9.80 -10.04 0.78
C ALA A 133 9.91 -10.61 -0.65
N GLN A 134 9.69 -9.78 -1.67
CA GLN A 134 9.81 -10.20 -3.06
C GLN A 134 11.25 -10.57 -3.44
N SER A 135 12.23 -9.75 -3.04
CA SER A 135 13.65 -9.99 -3.32
C SER A 135 14.16 -11.28 -2.66
N LEU A 136 13.72 -11.55 -1.42
CA LEU A 136 14.12 -12.74 -0.68
C LEU A 136 13.39 -14.00 -1.16
N SER A 137 12.16 -13.89 -1.66
CA SER A 137 11.45 -14.99 -2.35
C SER A 137 12.22 -15.41 -3.61
N ALA A 138 12.66 -14.45 -4.43
CA ALA A 138 13.49 -14.72 -5.61
C ALA A 138 14.84 -15.37 -5.25
N ALA A 139 15.37 -15.10 -4.06
CA ALA A 139 16.61 -15.69 -3.56
C ALA A 139 16.46 -17.12 -2.97
N HIS A 140 15.26 -17.73 -3.02
CA HIS A 140 14.97 -19.08 -2.51
C HIS A 140 15.37 -19.32 -1.04
N LEU A 141 15.27 -18.31 -0.17
CA LEU A 141 15.63 -18.48 1.24
C LEU A 141 14.55 -19.25 2.01
N PRO A 142 14.83 -20.46 2.54
CA PRO A 142 13.84 -21.20 3.31
C PRO A 142 13.58 -20.51 4.66
N GLY A 143 12.31 -20.22 4.97
CA GLY A 143 11.86 -19.87 6.33
C GLY A 143 11.56 -18.39 6.65
N GLY A 144 11.40 -17.51 5.65
CA GLY A 144 10.97 -16.11 5.87
C GLY A 144 12.12 -15.12 6.10
N ILE A 145 11.78 -13.87 6.42
CA ILE A 145 12.71 -12.74 6.59
C ILE A 145 13.09 -12.62 8.06
N ARG A 146 14.37 -12.78 8.41
CA ARG A 146 14.85 -12.45 9.77
C ARG A 146 15.75 -11.21 9.70
N PRO A 147 15.88 -10.42 10.78
CA PRO A 147 16.78 -9.26 10.79
C PRO A 147 18.23 -9.60 10.36
N LYS A 148 18.69 -10.82 10.65
CA LYS A 148 20.01 -11.32 10.21
C LYS A 148 20.13 -11.57 8.71
N ASP A 149 19.03 -11.70 7.98
CA ASP A 149 19.01 -11.93 6.54
C ASP A 149 19.13 -10.62 5.74
N LEU A 150 19.10 -9.45 6.41
CA LEU A 150 19.27 -8.14 5.77
C LEU A 150 20.61 -8.01 5.02
N GLY A 151 21.68 -8.62 5.53
CA GLY A 151 22.99 -8.66 4.86
C GLY A 151 23.02 -9.53 3.60
N ARG A 152 21.92 -10.23 3.27
CA ARG A 152 21.77 -11.08 2.09
C ARG A 152 20.94 -10.41 1.00
N LEU A 153 20.43 -9.21 1.24
CA LEU A 153 19.73 -8.42 0.23
C LEU A 153 20.76 -7.93 -0.82
N PRO A 154 20.46 -8.04 -2.12
CA PRO A 154 21.38 -7.56 -3.15
C PRO A 154 21.52 -6.04 -3.05
N GLU A 155 22.66 -5.46 -3.44
CA GLU A 155 22.85 -4.01 -3.42
C GLU A 155 21.79 -3.26 -4.28
N SER A 156 21.32 -3.91 -5.35
CA SER A 156 20.21 -3.44 -6.17
C SER A 156 18.90 -3.27 -5.39
N PHE A 157 18.71 -4.00 -4.29
CA PHE A 157 17.58 -3.80 -3.39
C PHE A 157 17.63 -2.39 -2.80
N VAL A 158 18.75 -1.98 -2.21
CA VAL A 158 18.92 -0.68 -1.54
C VAL A 158 18.57 0.45 -2.51
N ASN A 159 19.13 0.43 -3.72
CA ASN A 159 18.86 1.43 -4.75
C ASN A 159 17.41 1.42 -5.27
N ALA A 160 16.74 0.26 -5.24
CA ALA A 160 15.35 0.13 -5.66
C ALA A 160 14.35 0.57 -4.57
N VAL A 161 14.66 0.39 -3.29
CA VAL A 161 13.77 0.80 -2.18
C VAL A 161 14.03 2.21 -1.66
N LEU A 162 15.25 2.72 -1.73
CA LEU A 162 15.64 4.06 -1.24
C LEU A 162 16.09 4.95 -2.42
N PRO A 163 15.19 5.71 -3.06
CA PRO A 163 15.58 6.64 -4.11
C PRO A 163 16.47 7.76 -3.55
N THR A 164 17.48 8.17 -4.31
CA THR A 164 18.63 8.94 -3.81
C THR A 164 18.41 10.46 -3.70
N SER A 165 17.26 11.01 -4.14
CA SER A 165 16.99 12.45 -4.05
C SER A 165 15.53 12.83 -3.81
N THR A 166 14.58 12.12 -4.42
CA THR A 166 13.13 12.39 -4.30
C THR A 166 12.33 11.11 -4.44
N TYR A 167 11.24 10.98 -3.68
CA TYR A 167 10.31 9.86 -3.87
C TYR A 167 9.51 10.06 -5.17
N PRO A 168 9.42 9.05 -6.06
CA PRO A 168 8.76 9.18 -7.37
C PRO A 168 7.26 9.46 -7.23
N THR A 169 6.65 10.02 -8.28
CA THR A 169 5.19 10.28 -8.31
C THR A 169 4.50 9.93 -9.63
N ASP A 170 5.20 9.20 -10.51
CA ASP A 170 4.75 8.88 -11.86
C ASP A 170 3.58 7.89 -11.88
N LYS A 171 3.44 7.06 -10.84
CA LYS A 171 2.34 6.11 -10.67
C LYS A 171 1.20 6.63 -9.79
N ALA A 172 1.31 7.86 -9.31
CA ALA A 172 0.26 8.46 -8.49
C ALA A 172 -1.07 8.49 -9.24
N ALA A 173 -2.15 8.10 -8.56
CA ALA A 173 -3.49 8.12 -9.12
C ALA A 173 -3.94 9.55 -9.51
N ASP A 174 -4.93 9.62 -10.40
CA ASP A 174 -5.54 10.89 -10.77
C ASP A 174 -6.33 11.47 -9.57
N PRO A 175 -6.25 12.79 -9.31
CA PRO A 175 -6.96 13.43 -8.20
C PRO A 175 -8.44 13.12 -8.06
N GLU A 176 -9.15 12.79 -9.15
CA GLU A 176 -10.60 12.58 -9.17
C GLU A 176 -11.01 11.15 -9.58
N SER A 177 -10.05 10.25 -9.81
CA SER A 177 -10.35 8.87 -10.25
C SER A 177 -11.03 8.00 -9.18
N GLY A 178 -10.94 8.39 -7.91
CA GLY A 178 -11.62 7.71 -6.82
C GLY A 178 -12.77 8.53 -6.23
N SER A 179 -13.31 9.53 -6.92
CA SER A 179 -14.47 10.29 -6.44
C SER A 179 -15.77 9.49 -6.64
N VAL A 180 -16.62 9.36 -5.60
CA VAL A 180 -17.99 8.84 -5.79
C VAL A 180 -18.80 9.95 -6.45
N ARG A 181 -19.17 9.75 -7.71
CA ARG A 181 -20.15 10.60 -8.39
C ARG A 181 -21.56 10.30 -7.89
#